data_AF-A0A562UHM8-F1
#
_entry.id   AF-A0A562UHM8-F1
#
_cell.length_a   1.000
_cell.length_b   1.000
_cell.length_c   1.000
_cell.angle_alpha   90.00
_cell.angle_beta   90.00
_cell.angle_gamma   90.00
#
_symmetry.space_group_name_H-M   'P 1'
#
loop_
_entity.id
_entity.type
_entity.pdbx_description
1 polymer ?
#
loop_
_entity_poly.entity_id
_entity_poly.type
_entity_poly.pdbx_seq_one_letter_code
_entity_poly.pdbx_strand_id
1 'polypeptide(L)'
;MELEELRRYIVIINGGSGVIYQASDIKHTYILTAKHVIEKADNTVNQLIRYEYNGDSWRAEKIPFELKADENYFADEQVDIAILKIARLDGFDQVFRTPGNIERNGYMLVGYPAKRRGQYTSIDLSNSFRVNEPITLQTLKNNHLREANIAGNPNIDEISGQSGGAIGIVKDNIFLLAGIQSQMAEAVDESLGAIEFCPISAFDQLVKSYPSKLSPLYPAFMGCFSHLKECVLKLDAGFFETNVAYTRAYLQDMTTRIVASDLTPVVIKDHFQARLLIHNQHENLLDQKAIWIAWLEFLIILRFIKEEQVLAENMEQMFCEYRLMFSGTKEDWAKDMSNIVKSDFRGLKKGGKVIIATDSVPRQSIIPAGIIDNIVRAREPLKSQMQIDEGIAHPLASYQLIHLHAFQEHGIINKAMDYTDFCALNEDQLVIKLQDEFNRLFAPAANN
;
A
#
# COMPACT_ATOMS: atom_id res chain seq x y z
N MET A 1 3.25 -7.98 -14.00
CA MET A 1 2.84 -9.36 -13.84
C MET A 1 2.17 -9.82 -15.11
N GLU A 2 2.78 -10.78 -15.79
CA GLU A 2 2.14 -11.55 -16.85
C GLU A 2 1.29 -12.68 -16.24
N LEU A 3 0.25 -13.15 -16.95
CA LEU A 3 -0.64 -14.21 -16.44
C LEU A 3 0.10 -15.47 -16.00
N GLU A 4 1.17 -15.85 -16.71
CA GLU A 4 1.99 -17.01 -16.36
C GLU A 4 2.71 -16.83 -15.02
N GLU A 5 3.06 -15.60 -14.64
CA GLU A 5 3.74 -15.32 -13.37
C GLU A 5 2.83 -15.56 -12.16
N LEU A 6 1.49 -15.50 -12.33
CA LEU A 6 0.52 -15.82 -11.28
C LEU A 6 0.71 -17.24 -10.73
N ARG A 7 1.24 -18.16 -11.53
CA ARG A 7 1.54 -19.53 -11.11
C ARG A 7 2.46 -19.59 -9.89
N ARG A 8 3.36 -18.61 -9.71
CA ARG A 8 4.21 -18.52 -8.50
C ARG A 8 3.38 -18.22 -7.26
N TYR A 9 2.32 -17.43 -7.40
CA TYR A 9 1.49 -16.93 -6.31
C TYR A 9 0.38 -17.90 -5.90
N ILE A 10 0.12 -18.95 -6.68
CA ILE A 10 -0.87 -19.97 -6.35
C ILE A 10 -0.16 -21.24 -5.89
N VAL A 11 -0.69 -21.85 -4.84
CA VAL A 11 -0.17 -23.10 -4.29
C VAL A 11 -1.19 -24.21 -4.39
N ILE A 12 -0.72 -25.45 -4.42
CA ILE A 12 -1.55 -26.63 -4.18
C ILE A 12 -1.56 -26.89 -2.68
N ILE A 13 -2.76 -27.03 -2.11
CA ILE A 13 -2.97 -27.40 -0.70
C ILE A 13 -3.87 -28.62 -0.67
N ASN A 14 -3.34 -29.78 -0.28
CA ASN A 14 -4.08 -31.04 -0.30
C ASN A 14 -4.84 -31.24 -1.64
N GLY A 15 -6.16 -31.38 -1.57
CA GLY A 15 -7.04 -31.49 -2.74
C GLY A 15 -7.45 -30.15 -3.38
N GLY A 16 -7.10 -29.01 -2.78
CA GLY A 16 -7.45 -27.66 -3.21
C GLY A 16 -6.26 -26.80 -3.63
N SER A 17 -6.48 -25.49 -3.61
CA SER A 17 -5.54 -24.43 -3.98
C SER A 17 -5.40 -23.39 -2.84
N GLY A 18 -4.46 -22.48 -2.96
CA GLY A 18 -4.28 -21.34 -2.05
C GLY A 18 -3.55 -20.20 -2.73
N VAL A 19 -3.59 -19.02 -2.12
CA VAL A 19 -2.99 -17.79 -2.66
C VAL A 19 -1.93 -17.26 -1.69
N ILE A 20 -0.70 -17.13 -2.16
CA ILE A 20 0.39 -16.46 -1.45
C ILE A 20 0.08 -14.97 -1.39
N TYR A 21 0.07 -14.42 -0.18
CA TYR A 21 -0.20 -13.02 0.09
C TYR A 21 0.79 -12.46 1.11
N GLN A 22 1.34 -11.27 0.80
CA GLN A 22 2.21 -10.55 1.71
C GLN A 22 1.41 -9.48 2.46
N ALA A 23 0.98 -9.84 3.66
CA ALA A 23 0.37 -8.93 4.61
C ALA A 23 1.39 -7.86 5.09
N SER A 24 0.95 -6.96 5.97
CA SER A 24 1.84 -5.96 6.59
C SER A 24 2.89 -6.58 7.52
N ASP A 25 2.81 -7.90 7.77
CA ASP A 25 3.84 -8.69 8.44
C ASP A 25 5.10 -8.78 7.56
N ILE A 26 6.25 -8.40 8.11
CA ILE A 26 7.56 -8.48 7.42
C ILE A 26 8.29 -9.82 7.67
N LYS A 27 7.84 -10.63 8.63
CA LYS A 27 8.49 -11.89 9.05
C LYS A 27 7.84 -13.13 8.48
N HIS A 28 6.60 -13.03 8.01
CA HIS A 28 5.83 -14.17 7.54
C HIS A 28 5.17 -13.88 6.20
N THR A 29 4.75 -14.96 5.56
CA THR A 29 3.91 -14.97 4.37
C THR A 29 2.62 -15.71 4.68
N TYR A 30 1.50 -15.19 4.19
CA TYR A 30 0.20 -15.82 4.38
C TYR A 30 -0.18 -16.59 3.13
N ILE A 31 -0.85 -17.72 3.34
CA ILE A 31 -1.53 -18.46 2.28
C ILE A 31 -3.00 -18.42 2.60
N LEU A 32 -3.75 -17.67 1.79
CA LEU A 32 -5.20 -17.54 1.90
C LEU A 32 -5.84 -18.71 1.16
N THR A 33 -6.77 -19.42 1.81
CA THR A 33 -7.45 -20.58 1.22
C THR A 33 -8.86 -20.74 1.79
N ALA A 34 -9.61 -21.70 1.28
CA ALA A 34 -10.90 -22.10 1.82
C ALA A 34 -10.69 -23.08 2.98
N LYS A 35 -11.43 -22.89 4.08
CA LYS A 35 -11.32 -23.69 5.31
C LYS A 35 -11.54 -25.18 5.04
N HIS A 36 -12.55 -25.52 4.24
CA HIS A 36 -12.88 -26.90 3.95
C HIS A 36 -11.77 -27.69 3.21
N VAL A 37 -10.81 -26.99 2.57
CA VAL A 37 -9.65 -27.64 1.91
C VAL A 37 -8.76 -28.33 2.96
N ILE A 38 -8.74 -27.80 4.17
CA ILE A 38 -8.00 -28.33 5.31
C ILE A 38 -8.86 -29.34 6.08
N GLU A 39 -10.14 -29.04 6.31
CA GLU A 39 -11.04 -29.93 7.06
C GLU A 39 -11.28 -31.27 6.36
N LYS A 40 -11.43 -31.28 5.02
CA LYS A 40 -11.58 -32.53 4.24
C LYS A 40 -10.32 -33.40 4.25
N ALA A 41 -9.20 -32.87 4.73
CA ALA A 41 -7.95 -33.61 4.93
C ALA A 41 -7.70 -33.86 6.42
N ASP A 42 -8.76 -34.04 7.20
CA ASP A 42 -8.72 -34.32 8.64
C ASP A 42 -7.91 -33.28 9.45
N ASN A 43 -8.01 -32.00 9.04
CA ASN A 43 -7.27 -30.89 9.62
C ASN A 43 -5.74 -31.05 9.56
N THR A 44 -5.23 -31.65 8.46
CA THR A 44 -3.78 -31.71 8.19
C THR A 44 -3.42 -31.09 6.85
N VAL A 45 -2.15 -30.74 6.69
CA VAL A 45 -1.58 -30.26 5.42
C VAL A 45 -0.54 -31.27 4.95
N ASN A 46 -1.00 -32.28 4.22
CA ASN A 46 -0.14 -33.34 3.70
C ASN A 46 0.67 -32.87 2.48
N GLN A 47 0.08 -31.94 1.73
CA GLN A 47 0.64 -31.37 0.52
C GLN A 47 0.50 -29.85 0.56
N LEU A 48 1.65 -29.17 0.50
CA LEU A 48 1.74 -27.74 0.27
C LEU A 48 2.84 -27.52 -0.77
N ILE A 49 2.47 -27.17 -2.00
CA ILE A 49 3.40 -27.07 -3.12
C ILE A 49 3.27 -25.70 -3.78
N ARG A 50 4.41 -25.01 -3.93
CA ARG A 50 4.55 -23.80 -4.74
C ARG A 50 5.37 -24.08 -5.99
N TYR A 51 5.38 -23.13 -6.92
CA TYR A 51 6.17 -23.22 -8.15
C TYR A 51 7.08 -22.02 -8.32
N GLU A 52 8.27 -22.28 -8.86
CA GLU A 52 9.25 -21.25 -9.18
C GLU A 52 9.76 -21.44 -10.61
N TYR A 53 9.88 -20.34 -11.34
CA TYR A 53 10.42 -20.33 -12.69
C TYR A 53 11.94 -20.12 -12.64
N ASN A 54 12.71 -21.04 -13.23
CA ASN A 54 14.17 -21.00 -13.20
C ASN A 54 14.81 -20.43 -14.49
N GLY A 55 14.01 -19.91 -15.43
CA GLY A 55 14.46 -19.44 -16.73
C GLY A 55 14.02 -20.33 -17.89
N ASP A 56 13.92 -21.64 -17.66
CA ASP A 56 13.57 -22.64 -18.68
C ASP A 56 12.28 -23.41 -18.37
N SER A 57 11.99 -23.63 -17.09
CA SER A 57 10.87 -24.48 -16.66
C SER A 57 10.34 -24.09 -15.28
N TRP A 58 9.13 -24.57 -14.99
CA TRP A 58 8.48 -24.44 -13.70
C TRP A 58 8.84 -25.60 -12.79
N ARG A 59 9.52 -25.30 -11.68
CA ARG A 59 9.92 -26.29 -10.68
C ARG A 59 8.95 -26.30 -9.51
N ALA A 60 8.46 -27.48 -9.16
CA ALA A 60 7.68 -27.68 -7.94
C ALA A 60 8.59 -27.62 -6.69
N GLU A 61 8.13 -26.93 -5.66
CA GLU A 61 8.77 -26.88 -4.36
C GLU A 61 7.75 -27.21 -3.27
N LYS A 62 8.04 -28.25 -2.47
CA LYS A 62 7.24 -28.58 -1.31
C LYS A 62 7.62 -27.66 -0.16
N ILE A 63 6.64 -26.99 0.42
CA ILE A 63 6.81 -26.22 1.65
C ILE A 63 6.55 -27.17 2.83
N PRO A 64 7.53 -27.48 3.68
CA PRO A 64 7.29 -28.23 4.91
C PRO A 64 6.32 -27.47 5.80
N PHE A 65 5.21 -28.10 6.17
CA PHE A 65 4.19 -27.47 7.00
C PHE A 65 3.58 -28.50 7.95
N GLU A 66 3.67 -28.22 9.24
CA GLU A 66 2.98 -28.95 10.30
C GLU A 66 1.88 -28.03 10.84
N LEU A 67 0.62 -28.42 10.70
CA LEU A 67 -0.50 -27.59 11.12
C LEU A 67 -0.58 -27.51 12.65
N LYS A 68 -0.61 -26.28 13.16
CA LYS A 68 -0.82 -25.93 14.56
C LYS A 68 -1.90 -24.86 14.64
N ALA A 69 -3.07 -25.27 15.10
CA ALA A 69 -4.22 -24.39 15.27
C ALA A 69 -3.85 -23.18 16.14
N ASP A 70 -4.33 -22.01 15.74
CA ASP A 70 -4.06 -20.72 16.36
C ASP A 70 -2.57 -20.32 16.45
N GLU A 71 -1.65 -21.04 15.81
CA GLU A 71 -0.22 -20.66 15.73
C GLU A 71 0.17 -20.34 14.29
N ASN A 72 -0.07 -21.31 13.39
CA ASN A 72 0.21 -21.17 11.97
C ASN A 72 -0.99 -21.51 11.08
N TYR A 73 -2.11 -21.91 11.66
CA TYR A 73 -3.38 -22.12 10.98
C TYR A 73 -4.49 -21.39 11.74
N PHE A 74 -5.22 -20.53 11.01
CA PHE A 74 -6.31 -19.73 11.53
C PHE A 74 -7.49 -19.90 10.59
N ALA A 75 -8.65 -20.25 11.12
CA ALA A 75 -9.86 -20.47 10.33
C ALA A 75 -11.03 -19.73 10.97
N ASP A 76 -11.91 -19.18 10.14
CA ASP A 76 -13.13 -18.55 10.63
C ASP A 76 -14.17 -19.61 11.03
N GLU A 77 -14.99 -19.33 12.05
CA GLU A 77 -16.00 -20.27 12.52
C GLU A 77 -17.22 -20.32 11.59
N GLN A 78 -17.57 -19.22 10.94
CA GLN A 78 -18.81 -19.03 10.20
C GLN A 78 -18.59 -18.96 8.69
N VAL A 79 -17.43 -18.46 8.26
CA VAL A 79 -17.07 -18.27 6.86
C VAL A 79 -16.06 -19.33 6.43
N ASP A 80 -16.21 -19.86 5.21
CA ASP A 80 -15.29 -20.87 4.64
C ASP A 80 -13.95 -20.25 4.20
N ILE A 81 -13.18 -19.72 5.16
CA ILE A 81 -11.88 -19.10 4.94
C ILE A 81 -10.86 -19.58 5.98
N ALA A 82 -9.62 -19.71 5.54
CA ALA A 82 -8.48 -19.98 6.41
C ALA A 82 -7.21 -19.29 5.93
N ILE A 83 -6.32 -19.01 6.89
CA ILE A 83 -4.98 -18.48 6.69
C ILE A 83 -3.98 -19.51 7.20
N LEU A 84 -3.06 -19.95 6.34
CA LEU A 84 -1.82 -20.60 6.76
C LEU A 84 -0.72 -19.55 6.85
N LYS A 85 0.03 -19.54 7.95
CA LYS A 85 1.15 -18.63 8.20
C LYS A 85 2.46 -19.38 8.10
N ILE A 86 3.29 -18.99 7.14
CA ILE A 86 4.61 -19.62 6.88
C ILE A 86 5.74 -18.61 7.07
N ALA A 87 6.98 -19.09 7.07
CA ALA A 87 8.16 -18.22 7.00
C ALA A 87 8.08 -17.31 5.76
N ARG A 88 8.61 -16.08 5.88
CA ARG A 88 8.58 -15.09 4.79
C ARG A 88 9.18 -15.66 3.52
N LEU A 89 8.47 -15.49 2.42
CA LEU A 89 8.97 -15.67 1.06
C LEU A 89 9.32 -14.31 0.45
N ASP A 90 10.46 -14.20 -0.22
CA ASP A 90 10.86 -12.97 -0.93
C ASP A 90 10.32 -12.95 -2.37
N GLY A 91 10.09 -11.74 -2.91
CA GLY A 91 9.66 -11.55 -4.30
C GLY A 91 8.17 -11.80 -4.59
N PHE A 92 7.31 -11.79 -3.56
CA PHE A 92 5.86 -11.99 -3.68
C PHE A 92 5.03 -10.73 -3.36
N ASP A 93 5.55 -9.54 -3.68
CA ASP A 93 4.95 -8.24 -3.32
C ASP A 93 4.00 -7.66 -4.39
N GLN A 94 3.58 -8.47 -5.37
CA GLN A 94 2.74 -8.02 -6.48
C GLN A 94 1.25 -8.43 -6.38
N VAL A 95 0.82 -9.04 -5.27
CA VAL A 95 -0.60 -9.34 -4.99
C VAL A 95 -1.15 -8.34 -3.99
N PHE A 96 -2.25 -7.69 -4.34
CA PHE A 96 -2.90 -6.65 -3.56
C PHE A 96 -4.39 -6.95 -3.47
N ARG A 97 -5.07 -6.53 -2.40
CA ARG A 97 -6.54 -6.58 -2.35
C ARG A 97 -7.16 -5.61 -3.38
N THR A 98 -8.30 -5.98 -3.97
CA THR A 98 -9.09 -5.03 -4.78
C THR A 98 -9.62 -3.87 -3.93
N PRO A 99 -9.75 -2.65 -4.48
CA PRO A 99 -10.47 -1.57 -3.82
C PRO A 99 -11.95 -1.95 -3.63
N GLY A 100 -12.63 -1.35 -2.65
CA GLY A 100 -14.03 -1.69 -2.32
C GLY A 100 -15.03 -1.53 -3.48
N ASN A 101 -14.73 -0.63 -4.44
CA ASN A 101 -15.48 -0.49 -5.69
C ASN A 101 -14.90 -1.44 -6.74
N ILE A 102 -15.48 -2.63 -6.82
CA ILE A 102 -15.01 -3.71 -7.69
C ILE A 102 -15.77 -3.63 -9.03
N GLU A 103 -15.03 -3.55 -10.15
CA GLU A 103 -15.59 -3.70 -11.49
C GLU A 103 -16.26 -5.08 -11.63
N ARG A 104 -17.27 -5.21 -12.50
CA ARG A 104 -17.95 -6.52 -12.64
C ARG A 104 -17.25 -7.48 -13.60
N ASN A 105 -16.45 -6.99 -14.53
CA ASN A 105 -15.93 -7.78 -15.65
C ASN A 105 -14.40 -7.84 -15.65
N GLY A 106 -13.85 -8.80 -16.40
CA GLY A 106 -12.40 -8.93 -16.62
C GLY A 106 -11.66 -9.67 -15.50
N TYR A 107 -12.40 -10.32 -14.59
CA TYR A 107 -11.81 -11.13 -13.53
C TYR A 107 -11.41 -12.50 -14.07
N MET A 108 -10.60 -13.21 -13.29
CA MET A 108 -10.18 -14.58 -13.54
C MET A 108 -10.23 -15.40 -12.26
N LEU A 109 -10.45 -16.71 -12.40
CA LEU A 109 -10.21 -17.70 -11.35
C LEU A 109 -8.92 -18.44 -11.70
N VAL A 110 -7.97 -18.40 -10.78
CA VAL A 110 -6.70 -19.12 -10.91
C VAL A 110 -6.53 -20.15 -9.81
N GLY A 111 -6.14 -21.36 -10.21
CA GLY A 111 -6.06 -22.51 -9.31
C GLY A 111 -5.48 -23.74 -9.99
N TYR A 112 -5.47 -24.85 -9.26
CA TYR A 112 -4.97 -26.14 -9.73
C TYR A 112 -6.09 -27.19 -9.70
N PRO A 113 -6.91 -27.37 -10.75
CA PRO A 113 -7.97 -28.37 -10.77
C PRO A 113 -7.45 -29.80 -10.59
N ALA A 114 -8.16 -30.61 -9.81
CA ALA A 114 -7.84 -32.00 -9.52
C ALA A 114 -7.73 -32.86 -10.79
N LYS A 115 -8.66 -32.69 -11.73
CA LYS A 115 -8.66 -33.41 -13.01
C LYS A 115 -7.39 -33.18 -13.82
N ARG A 116 -6.83 -31.96 -13.79
CA ARG A 116 -5.55 -31.67 -14.44
C ARG A 116 -4.37 -32.21 -13.65
N ARG A 117 -4.39 -32.12 -12.31
CA ARG A 117 -3.31 -32.69 -11.47
C ARG A 117 -3.10 -34.17 -11.73
N GLY A 118 -4.18 -34.93 -11.93
CA GLY A 118 -4.12 -36.36 -12.24
C GLY A 118 -3.60 -36.72 -13.64
N GLN A 119 -3.43 -35.73 -14.54
CA GLN A 119 -2.93 -35.94 -15.91
C GLN A 119 -1.42 -35.73 -16.03
N TYR A 120 -0.77 -35.17 -15.01
CA TYR A 120 0.64 -34.83 -15.02
C TYR A 120 1.42 -35.65 -14.00
N THR A 121 2.70 -35.87 -14.27
CA THR A 121 3.62 -36.46 -13.30
C THR A 121 3.85 -35.47 -12.14
N SER A 122 4.39 -35.95 -11.01
CA SER A 122 4.78 -35.09 -9.89
C SER A 122 5.74 -33.96 -10.29
N ILE A 123 6.49 -34.14 -11.39
CA ILE A 123 7.45 -33.17 -11.92
C ILE A 123 6.75 -32.11 -12.78
N ASP A 124 5.75 -32.49 -13.58
CA ASP A 124 5.03 -31.62 -14.52
C ASP A 124 3.75 -31.01 -13.93
N LEU A 125 3.53 -31.20 -12.64
CA LEU A 125 2.32 -30.78 -11.93
C LEU A 125 2.05 -29.27 -12.08
N SER A 126 3.06 -28.47 -12.43
CA SER A 126 2.94 -27.05 -12.76
C SER A 126 2.00 -26.79 -13.95
N ASN A 127 1.91 -27.71 -14.91
CA ASN A 127 1.01 -27.63 -16.07
C ASN A 127 -0.46 -27.85 -15.69
N SER A 128 -0.74 -28.27 -14.46
CA SER A 128 -2.11 -28.33 -13.95
C SER A 128 -2.67 -26.96 -13.56
N PHE A 129 -1.85 -25.91 -13.56
CA PHE A 129 -2.31 -24.53 -13.39
C PHE A 129 -3.38 -24.19 -14.42
N ARG A 130 -4.45 -23.53 -13.98
CA ARG A 130 -5.54 -23.12 -14.84
C ARG A 130 -5.94 -21.69 -14.53
N VAL A 131 -6.04 -20.90 -15.58
CA VAL A 131 -6.71 -19.60 -15.58
C VAL A 131 -8.08 -19.81 -16.22
N ASN A 132 -9.14 -19.39 -15.54
CA ASN A 132 -10.49 -19.36 -16.08
C ASN A 132 -10.86 -17.89 -16.24
N GLU A 133 -10.94 -17.43 -17.48
CA GLU A 133 -11.24 -16.05 -17.81
C GLU A 133 -12.04 -15.97 -19.12
N PRO A 134 -12.86 -14.92 -19.32
CA PRO A 134 -13.23 -13.93 -18.31
C PRO A 134 -14.23 -14.50 -17.30
N ILE A 135 -14.22 -13.90 -16.10
CA ILE A 135 -15.23 -14.08 -15.06
C ILE A 135 -15.96 -12.76 -14.86
N THR A 136 -17.27 -12.87 -14.67
CA THR A 136 -18.13 -11.74 -14.31
C THR A 136 -18.60 -11.89 -12.86
N LEU A 137 -18.29 -10.90 -12.03
CA LEU A 137 -18.70 -10.83 -10.63
C LEU A 137 -20.16 -10.37 -10.51
N GLN A 138 -20.91 -11.03 -9.64
CA GLN A 138 -22.29 -10.72 -9.30
C GLN A 138 -22.40 -10.00 -7.96
N THR A 139 -23.63 -9.77 -7.50
CA THR A 139 -23.90 -9.11 -6.22
C THR A 139 -23.47 -9.98 -5.03
N LEU A 140 -23.13 -9.35 -3.91
CA LEU A 140 -22.90 -10.02 -2.64
C LEU A 140 -24.20 -10.67 -2.15
N LYS A 141 -24.13 -11.92 -1.71
CA LYS A 141 -25.24 -12.66 -1.08
C LYS A 141 -25.27 -12.37 0.43
N ASN A 142 -26.40 -12.68 1.06
CA ASN A 142 -26.61 -12.44 2.51
C ASN A 142 -25.68 -13.26 3.42
N ASN A 143 -25.01 -14.28 2.89
CA ASN A 143 -24.11 -15.19 3.62
C ASN A 143 -22.62 -14.81 3.52
N HIS A 144 -22.31 -13.54 3.21
CA HIS A 144 -20.95 -13.04 3.00
C HIS A 144 -20.20 -13.65 1.81
N LEU A 145 -20.84 -14.50 1.00
CA LEU A 145 -20.29 -14.96 -0.28
C LEU A 145 -20.69 -14.03 -1.41
N ARG A 146 -19.88 -14.01 -2.45
CA ARG A 146 -20.20 -13.37 -3.73
C ARG A 146 -20.23 -14.43 -4.81
N GLU A 147 -21.19 -14.31 -5.72
CA GLU A 147 -21.28 -15.18 -6.89
C GLU A 147 -20.48 -14.60 -8.05
N ALA A 148 -19.96 -15.47 -8.91
CA ALA A 148 -19.37 -15.10 -10.18
C ALA A 148 -19.63 -16.17 -11.24
N ASN A 149 -19.69 -15.76 -12.50
CA ASN A 149 -19.91 -16.67 -13.62
C ASN A 149 -18.63 -16.84 -14.43
N ILE A 150 -18.23 -18.10 -14.66
CA ILE A 150 -17.11 -18.45 -15.52
C ILE A 150 -17.61 -18.58 -16.95
N ALA A 151 -16.96 -17.88 -17.89
CA ALA A 151 -17.25 -18.03 -19.31
C ALA A 151 -17.07 -19.49 -19.79
N GLY A 152 -17.97 -19.94 -20.68
CA GLY A 152 -17.96 -21.30 -21.22
C GLY A 152 -18.65 -22.35 -20.34
N ASN A 153 -19.18 -21.96 -19.18
CA ASN A 153 -20.01 -22.77 -18.29
C ASN A 153 -19.37 -24.13 -17.92
N PRO A 154 -18.14 -24.12 -17.36
CA PRO A 154 -17.47 -25.37 -17.01
C PRO A 154 -18.28 -26.15 -15.97
N ASN A 155 -18.19 -27.48 -16.06
CA ASN A 155 -18.85 -28.35 -15.08
C ASN A 155 -18.02 -28.48 -13.79
N ILE A 156 -18.62 -29.11 -12.77
CA ILE A 156 -17.99 -29.28 -11.46
C ILE A 156 -16.65 -30.03 -11.53
N ASP A 157 -16.54 -31.05 -12.39
CA ASP A 157 -15.31 -31.85 -12.53
C ASP A 157 -14.15 -31.06 -13.12
N GLU A 158 -14.45 -30.05 -13.94
CA GLU A 158 -13.45 -29.20 -14.58
C GLU A 158 -12.84 -28.17 -13.64
N ILE A 159 -13.57 -27.79 -12.58
CA ILE A 159 -13.12 -26.81 -11.60
C ILE A 159 -12.82 -27.41 -10.22
N SER A 160 -13.28 -28.63 -9.94
CA SER A 160 -13.01 -29.33 -8.69
C SER A 160 -11.51 -29.34 -8.41
N GLY A 161 -11.14 -28.97 -7.18
CA GLY A 161 -9.76 -28.76 -6.75
C GLY A 161 -9.20 -27.34 -6.91
N GLN A 162 -9.98 -26.42 -7.52
CA GLN A 162 -9.67 -24.99 -7.49
C GLN A 162 -10.16 -24.27 -6.22
N SER A 163 -10.90 -24.93 -5.32
CA SER A 163 -11.28 -24.38 -4.01
C SER A 163 -10.06 -23.88 -3.26
N GLY A 164 -10.14 -22.66 -2.72
CA GLY A 164 -9.02 -21.90 -2.17
C GLY A 164 -8.21 -21.11 -3.20
N GLY A 165 -8.52 -21.22 -4.50
CA GLY A 165 -7.90 -20.47 -5.59
C GLY A 165 -8.29 -19.00 -5.59
N ALA A 166 -7.53 -18.20 -6.33
CA ALA A 166 -7.70 -16.75 -6.35
C ALA A 166 -8.75 -16.30 -7.36
N ILE A 167 -9.60 -15.35 -6.95
CA ILE A 167 -10.40 -14.55 -7.88
C ILE A 167 -9.83 -13.14 -7.89
N GLY A 168 -9.43 -12.65 -9.06
CA GLY A 168 -8.81 -11.33 -9.18
C GLY A 168 -8.67 -10.84 -10.61
N ILE A 169 -7.95 -9.74 -10.78
CA ILE A 169 -7.67 -9.12 -12.09
C ILE A 169 -6.24 -8.60 -12.12
N VAL A 170 -5.56 -8.73 -13.25
CA VAL A 170 -4.24 -8.12 -13.47
C VAL A 170 -4.41 -6.71 -14.02
N LYS A 171 -3.83 -5.70 -13.36
CA LYS A 171 -3.77 -4.30 -13.82
C LYS A 171 -2.39 -3.74 -13.51
N ASP A 172 -1.80 -2.95 -14.41
CA ASP A 172 -0.53 -2.24 -14.18
C ASP A 172 0.56 -3.11 -13.53
N ASN A 173 0.74 -4.32 -14.05
CA ASN A 173 1.69 -5.30 -13.55
C ASN A 173 1.46 -5.84 -12.12
N ILE A 174 0.30 -5.62 -11.52
CA ILE A 174 -0.08 -6.17 -10.21
C ILE A 174 -1.34 -7.06 -10.32
N PHE A 175 -1.49 -8.01 -9.39
CA PHE A 175 -2.69 -8.82 -9.27
C PHE A 175 -3.58 -8.30 -8.14
N LEU A 176 -4.77 -7.82 -8.50
CA LEU A 176 -5.78 -7.35 -7.57
C LEU A 176 -6.71 -8.50 -7.18
N LEU A 177 -6.50 -9.05 -5.99
CA LEU A 177 -7.28 -10.13 -5.38
C LEU A 177 -8.63 -9.62 -4.87
N ALA A 178 -9.71 -10.09 -5.49
CA ALA A 178 -11.08 -9.84 -5.07
C ALA A 178 -11.54 -10.79 -3.95
N GLY A 179 -11.03 -12.03 -3.96
CA GLY A 179 -11.40 -13.03 -2.96
C GLY A 179 -10.90 -14.43 -3.28
N ILE A 180 -11.37 -15.39 -2.48
CA ILE A 180 -10.93 -16.78 -2.52
C ILE A 180 -12.12 -17.68 -2.89
N GLN A 181 -11.97 -18.48 -3.93
CA GLN A 181 -13.03 -19.37 -4.41
C GLN A 181 -13.34 -20.44 -3.36
N SER A 182 -14.61 -20.64 -3.05
CA SER A 182 -15.07 -21.60 -2.04
C SER A 182 -15.72 -22.80 -2.74
N GLN A 183 -16.88 -22.56 -3.39
CA GLN A 183 -17.71 -23.63 -3.95
C GLN A 183 -18.32 -23.28 -5.31
N MET A 184 -18.98 -24.25 -5.94
CA MET A 184 -19.95 -23.99 -7.01
C MET A 184 -21.20 -23.35 -6.40
N ALA A 185 -21.85 -22.44 -7.13
CA ALA A 185 -23.12 -21.91 -6.66
C ALA A 185 -24.16 -23.03 -6.56
N GLU A 186 -24.90 -23.05 -5.45
CA GLU A 186 -26.00 -24.00 -5.27
C GLU A 186 -27.13 -23.67 -6.25
N ALA A 187 -27.17 -24.42 -7.35
CA ALA A 187 -28.34 -24.55 -8.19
C ALA A 187 -28.58 -26.05 -8.38
N VAL A 188 -29.80 -26.49 -8.08
CA VAL A 188 -30.26 -27.85 -8.34
C VAL A 188 -30.09 -28.10 -9.84
N ASP A 189 -29.06 -28.85 -10.21
CA ASP A 189 -28.71 -29.31 -11.56
C ASP A 189 -28.30 -28.27 -12.64
N GLU A 190 -28.27 -26.96 -12.34
CA GLU A 190 -27.94 -25.92 -13.34
C GLU A 190 -26.99 -24.84 -12.79
N SER A 191 -25.78 -25.22 -12.37
CA SER A 191 -24.78 -24.21 -11.96
C SER A 191 -24.34 -23.32 -13.14
N LEU A 192 -24.38 -23.80 -14.38
CA LEU A 192 -24.02 -23.03 -15.60
C LEU A 192 -22.70 -22.25 -15.47
N GLY A 193 -21.70 -22.81 -14.77
CA GLY A 193 -20.42 -22.15 -14.50
C GLY A 193 -20.43 -21.09 -13.40
N ALA A 194 -21.52 -20.97 -12.63
CA ALA A 194 -21.63 -20.11 -11.47
C ALA A 194 -20.86 -20.69 -10.27
N ILE A 195 -20.00 -19.86 -9.69
CA ILE A 195 -19.18 -20.16 -8.52
C ILE A 195 -19.47 -19.16 -7.40
N GLU A 196 -19.18 -19.56 -6.17
CA GLU A 196 -19.19 -18.68 -5.01
C GLU A 196 -17.78 -18.53 -4.43
N PHE A 197 -17.52 -17.34 -3.92
CA PHE A 197 -16.24 -17.00 -3.33
C PHE A 197 -16.40 -16.08 -2.12
N CYS A 198 -15.46 -16.21 -1.20
CA CYS A 198 -15.34 -15.34 -0.04
C CYS A 198 -14.58 -14.07 -0.46
N PRO A 199 -15.19 -12.87 -0.37
CA PRO A 199 -14.49 -11.62 -0.64
C PRO A 199 -13.27 -11.46 0.26
N ILE A 200 -12.21 -10.80 -0.24
CA ILE A 200 -10.99 -10.58 0.54
C ILE A 200 -11.25 -9.84 1.86
N SER A 201 -12.30 -9.01 1.93
CA SER A 201 -12.71 -8.33 3.15
C SER A 201 -13.21 -9.26 4.26
N ALA A 202 -13.62 -10.50 3.94
CA ALA A 202 -14.00 -11.48 4.96
C ALA A 202 -12.80 -11.85 5.86
N PHE A 203 -11.60 -11.86 5.30
CA PHE A 203 -10.36 -12.13 6.04
C PHE A 203 -10.01 -11.02 7.04
N ASP A 204 -10.54 -9.80 6.88
CA ASP A 204 -10.28 -8.72 7.83
C ASP A 204 -10.86 -9.06 9.23
N GLN A 205 -11.98 -9.78 9.30
CA GLN A 205 -12.56 -10.22 10.58
C GLN A 205 -11.77 -11.37 11.20
N LEU A 206 -11.31 -12.31 10.38
CA LEU A 206 -10.42 -13.38 10.83
C LEU A 206 -9.13 -12.79 11.43
N VAL A 207 -8.49 -11.83 10.74
CA VAL A 207 -7.30 -11.14 11.26
C VAL A 207 -7.59 -10.42 12.58
N LYS A 208 -8.72 -9.71 12.69
CA LYS A 208 -9.14 -9.01 13.93
C LYS A 208 -9.39 -9.95 15.11
N SER A 209 -9.74 -11.21 14.84
CA SER A 209 -9.94 -12.23 15.88
C SER A 209 -8.61 -12.71 16.48
N TYR A 210 -7.49 -12.46 15.81
CA TYR A 210 -6.14 -12.86 16.23
C TYR A 210 -5.14 -11.69 16.19
N PRO A 211 -5.38 -10.58 16.89
CA PRO A 211 -4.63 -9.33 16.72
C PRO A 211 -3.14 -9.41 17.12
N SER A 212 -2.77 -10.36 17.97
CA SER A 212 -1.36 -10.59 18.36
C SER A 212 -0.63 -11.62 17.48
N LYS A 213 -1.34 -12.26 16.54
CA LYS A 213 -0.81 -13.39 15.73
C LYS A 213 -0.92 -13.14 14.24
N LEU A 214 -1.91 -12.38 13.81
CA LEU A 214 -2.13 -12.00 12.42
C LEU A 214 -2.02 -10.49 12.25
N SER A 215 -1.40 -10.09 11.16
CA SER A 215 -1.28 -8.71 10.72
C SER A 215 -2.33 -8.41 9.65
N PRO A 216 -2.80 -7.15 9.55
CA PRO A 216 -3.71 -6.73 8.49
C PRO A 216 -3.22 -7.10 7.09
N LEU A 217 -4.16 -7.43 6.20
CA LEU A 217 -3.89 -7.72 4.78
C LEU A 217 -3.62 -6.45 3.96
N TYR A 218 -2.95 -5.47 4.57
CA TYR A 218 -2.41 -4.32 3.86
C TYR A 218 -1.12 -4.71 3.12
N PRO A 219 -0.75 -3.96 2.07
CA PRO A 219 0.53 -4.15 1.41
C PRO A 219 1.70 -4.07 2.38
N ALA A 220 2.80 -4.79 2.10
CA ALA A 220 3.96 -4.84 3.01
C ALA A 220 4.51 -3.45 3.39
N PHE A 221 4.52 -2.49 2.45
CA PHE A 221 4.96 -1.12 2.75
C PHE A 221 4.11 -0.43 3.81
N MET A 222 2.84 -0.82 3.97
CA MET A 222 1.97 -0.26 5.00
C MET A 222 2.39 -0.65 6.41
N GLY A 223 3.03 -1.82 6.56
CA GLY A 223 3.56 -2.32 7.82
C GLY A 223 4.97 -1.82 8.14
N CYS A 224 5.72 -1.33 7.16
CA CYS A 224 7.09 -0.87 7.38
C CYS A 224 7.59 0.05 6.26
N PHE A 225 8.19 1.18 6.64
CA PHE A 225 8.83 2.11 5.70
C PHE A 225 10.06 1.52 4.99
N SER A 226 10.62 0.39 5.44
CA SER A 226 11.77 -0.26 4.79
C SER A 226 11.54 -0.57 3.32
N HIS A 227 10.28 -0.82 2.94
CA HIS A 227 9.88 -1.09 1.56
C HIS A 227 9.89 0.16 0.66
N LEU A 228 10.07 1.36 1.24
CA LEU A 228 10.01 2.64 0.54
C LEU A 228 11.34 3.41 0.54
N LYS A 229 12.38 2.91 1.23
CA LYS A 229 13.67 3.61 1.40
C LYS A 229 14.35 4.02 0.09
N GLU A 230 14.25 3.18 -0.94
CA GLU A 230 14.89 3.43 -2.25
C GLU A 230 14.05 4.39 -3.12
N CYS A 231 12.86 4.80 -2.66
CA CYS A 231 11.95 5.66 -3.39
C CYS A 231 12.01 7.13 -2.96
N VAL A 232 12.64 7.44 -1.82
CA VAL A 232 12.64 8.78 -1.20
C VAL A 232 13.93 9.55 -1.48
N LEU A 233 13.83 10.88 -1.53
CA LEU A 233 14.96 11.81 -1.62
C LEU A 233 16.00 11.40 -2.67
N LYS A 234 15.54 11.16 -3.91
CA LYS A 234 16.43 10.74 -5.01
C LYS A 234 17.50 11.80 -5.34
N LEU A 235 17.19 13.07 -5.10
CA LEU A 235 18.07 14.22 -5.34
C LEU A 235 18.66 14.21 -6.75
N ASP A 236 17.82 14.25 -7.79
CA ASP A 236 18.29 14.35 -9.17
C ASP A 236 18.90 15.74 -9.41
N ALA A 237 20.23 15.81 -9.38
CA ALA A 237 21.02 17.03 -9.55
C ALA A 237 21.66 17.13 -10.95
N GLY A 238 21.28 16.24 -11.89
CA GLY A 238 21.73 16.27 -13.29
C GLY A 238 23.26 16.27 -13.43
N PHE A 239 23.83 17.37 -13.92
CA PHE A 239 25.29 17.48 -14.11
C PHE A 239 26.08 17.57 -12.79
N PHE A 240 25.41 17.79 -11.65
CA PHE A 240 26.03 17.96 -10.34
C PHE A 240 25.78 16.77 -9.39
N GLU A 241 25.43 15.60 -9.94
CA GLU A 241 25.18 14.36 -9.19
C GLU A 241 26.29 13.99 -8.19
N THR A 242 27.55 14.20 -8.56
CA THR A 242 28.70 13.92 -7.69
C THR A 242 28.75 14.83 -6.47
N ASN A 243 28.25 16.06 -6.58
CA ASN A 243 28.35 17.05 -5.51
C ASN A 243 27.37 16.76 -4.38
N VAL A 244 26.28 16.04 -4.65
CA VAL A 244 25.27 15.66 -3.65
C VAL A 244 25.38 14.20 -3.23
N ALA A 245 26.39 13.47 -3.71
CA ALA A 245 26.51 12.03 -3.49
C ALA A 245 26.63 11.67 -2.00
N TYR A 246 27.50 12.38 -1.26
CA TYR A 246 27.64 12.16 0.18
C TYR A 246 26.37 12.54 0.93
N THR A 247 25.76 13.69 0.60
CA THR A 247 24.48 14.14 1.17
C THR A 247 23.36 13.11 0.96
N ARG A 248 23.27 12.53 -0.24
CA ARG A 248 22.31 11.46 -0.56
C ARG A 248 22.56 10.22 0.30
N ALA A 249 23.82 9.79 0.41
CA ALA A 249 24.18 8.65 1.25
C ALA A 249 23.85 8.90 2.74
N TYR A 250 24.11 10.12 3.24
CA TYR A 250 23.78 10.52 4.60
C TYR A 250 22.26 10.49 4.86
N LEU A 251 21.46 11.02 3.93
CA LEU A 251 20.00 10.98 4.03
C LEU A 251 19.45 9.54 3.97
N GLN A 252 20.08 8.65 3.21
CA GLN A 252 19.73 7.22 3.18
C GLN A 252 20.08 6.50 4.49
N ASP A 253 21.22 6.82 5.12
CA ASP A 253 21.53 6.34 6.47
C ASP A 253 20.49 6.82 7.49
N MET A 254 20.13 8.11 7.44
CA MET A 254 19.07 8.67 8.29
C MET A 254 17.72 7.98 8.08
N THR A 255 17.37 7.69 6.82
CA THR A 255 16.16 6.95 6.45
C THR A 255 16.15 5.57 7.12
N THR A 256 17.30 4.88 7.16
CA THR A 256 17.43 3.58 7.82
C THR A 256 17.11 3.66 9.33
N ARG A 257 17.48 4.76 10.00
CA ARG A 257 17.16 4.99 11.41
C ARG A 257 15.67 5.21 11.65
N ILE A 258 14.99 5.95 10.77
CA ILE A 258 13.53 6.17 10.84
C ILE A 258 12.78 4.85 10.61
N VAL A 259 13.22 4.08 9.62
CA VAL A 259 12.67 2.77 9.29
C VAL A 259 12.78 1.77 10.45
N ALA A 260 13.81 1.90 11.29
CA ALA A 260 14.00 1.05 12.47
C ALA A 260 13.09 1.41 13.66
N SER A 261 12.34 2.52 13.59
CA SER A 261 11.38 2.91 14.63
C SER A 261 10.06 2.15 14.53
N ASP A 262 9.24 2.23 15.58
CA ASP A 262 7.89 1.64 15.60
C ASP A 262 6.88 2.42 14.72
N LEU A 263 7.32 3.51 14.09
CA LEU A 263 6.46 4.31 13.24
C LEU A 263 6.27 3.66 11.87
N THR A 264 5.02 3.36 11.54
CA THR A 264 4.63 2.72 10.28
C THR A 264 3.54 3.51 9.57
N PRO A 265 3.37 3.35 8.24
CA PRO A 265 2.25 3.94 7.54
C PRO A 265 0.87 3.63 8.13
N VAL A 266 0.63 2.40 8.58
CA VAL A 266 -0.63 2.03 9.27
C VAL A 266 -0.85 2.87 10.51
N VAL A 267 0.17 3.05 11.35
CA VAL A 267 0.05 3.85 12.57
C VAL A 267 -0.34 5.29 12.23
N ILE A 268 0.29 5.88 11.21
CA ILE A 268 -0.02 7.24 10.74
C ILE A 268 -1.44 7.31 10.14
N LYS A 269 -1.81 6.32 9.31
CA LYS A 269 -3.12 6.21 8.65
C LYS A 269 -4.24 6.15 9.67
N ASP A 270 -4.12 5.27 10.66
CA ASP A 270 -5.16 5.04 11.66
C ASP A 270 -5.34 6.26 12.57
N HIS A 271 -4.25 6.98 12.84
CA HIS A 271 -4.25 8.16 13.70
C HIS A 271 -4.85 9.40 13.03
N PHE A 272 -4.52 9.67 11.76
CA PHE A 272 -4.94 10.91 11.08
C PHE A 272 -6.04 10.73 10.03
N GLN A 273 -6.22 9.52 9.51
CA GLN A 273 -7.28 9.14 8.57
C GLN A 273 -7.37 10.11 7.37
N ALA A 274 -8.56 10.62 7.06
CA ALA A 274 -8.78 11.52 5.94
C ALA A 274 -8.07 12.88 6.06
N ARG A 275 -7.56 13.26 7.25
CA ARG A 275 -6.80 14.52 7.44
C ARG A 275 -5.45 14.52 6.73
N LEU A 276 -4.99 13.35 6.28
CA LEU A 276 -3.81 13.16 5.45
C LEU A 276 -4.03 13.60 4.01
N LEU A 277 -5.27 13.80 3.59
CA LEU A 277 -5.65 14.08 2.21
C LEU A 277 -6.12 15.52 2.04
N ILE A 278 -5.89 16.06 0.84
CA ILE A 278 -6.54 17.28 0.39
C ILE A 278 -8.06 17.02 0.24
N HIS A 279 -8.89 18.05 0.46
CA HIS A 279 -10.34 17.95 0.34
C HIS A 279 -10.80 17.32 -1.00
N ASN A 280 -11.87 16.53 -0.97
CA ASN A 280 -12.46 15.79 -2.10
C ASN A 280 -11.53 14.77 -2.79
N GLN A 281 -10.40 14.42 -2.18
CA GLN A 281 -9.62 13.27 -2.63
C GLN A 281 -10.28 11.95 -2.18
N HIS A 282 -10.07 10.90 -2.96
CA HIS A 282 -10.57 9.56 -2.63
C HIS A 282 -9.72 8.92 -1.52
N GLU A 283 -10.36 8.26 -0.54
CA GLU A 283 -9.66 7.60 0.57
C GLU A 283 -8.76 6.44 0.12
N ASN A 284 -9.00 5.87 -1.06
CA ASN A 284 -8.14 4.82 -1.64
C ASN A 284 -6.69 5.29 -1.89
N LEU A 285 -6.43 6.61 -1.91
CA LEU A 285 -5.07 7.15 -1.95
C LEU A 285 -4.27 6.75 -0.72
N LEU A 286 -4.90 6.54 0.43
CA LEU A 286 -4.24 6.06 1.66
C LEU A 286 -3.69 4.63 1.54
N ASP A 287 -4.08 3.90 0.50
CA ASP A 287 -3.57 2.55 0.22
C ASP A 287 -2.51 2.54 -0.89
N GLN A 288 -2.13 3.72 -1.42
CA GLN A 288 -1.14 3.85 -2.49
C GLN A 288 0.25 4.18 -1.98
N LYS A 289 1.29 3.68 -2.65
CA LYS A 289 2.69 3.93 -2.25
C LYS A 289 3.05 5.42 -2.20
N ALA A 290 2.51 6.23 -3.10
CA ALA A 290 2.92 7.62 -3.30
C ALA A 290 2.77 8.50 -2.04
N ILE A 291 1.64 8.43 -1.34
CA ILE A 291 1.45 9.18 -0.09
C ILE A 291 2.46 8.75 0.98
N TRP A 292 2.84 7.47 1.03
CA TRP A 292 3.76 6.96 2.03
C TRP A 292 5.23 7.25 1.70
N ILE A 293 5.57 7.39 0.42
CA ILE A 293 6.85 7.97 -0.01
C ILE A 293 6.92 9.43 0.48
N ALA A 294 5.87 10.22 0.25
CA ALA A 294 5.81 11.61 0.71
C ALA A 294 5.90 11.73 2.24
N TRP A 295 5.25 10.84 2.99
CA TRP A 295 5.36 10.80 4.45
C TRP A 295 6.77 10.44 4.91
N LEU A 296 7.44 9.48 4.29
CA LEU A 296 8.80 9.12 4.67
C LEU A 296 9.78 10.29 4.39
N GLU A 297 9.65 10.97 3.25
CA GLU A 297 10.42 12.19 2.97
C GLU A 297 10.16 13.28 4.02
N PHE A 298 8.90 13.49 4.38
CA PHE A 298 8.51 14.46 5.40
C PHE A 298 9.08 14.12 6.78
N LEU A 299 9.10 12.85 7.18
CA LEU A 299 9.72 12.40 8.43
C LEU A 299 11.24 12.65 8.45
N ILE A 300 11.92 12.44 7.31
CA ILE A 300 13.35 12.75 7.18
C ILE A 300 13.57 14.25 7.34
N ILE A 301 12.77 15.08 6.67
CA ILE A 301 12.84 16.55 6.76
C ILE A 301 12.59 17.02 8.21
N LEU A 302 11.57 16.48 8.87
CA LEU A 302 11.24 16.78 10.26
C LEU A 302 12.39 16.46 11.21
N ARG A 303 13.17 15.41 10.94
CA ARG A 303 14.33 15.05 11.76
C ARG A 303 15.43 16.11 11.78
N PHE A 304 15.50 16.99 10.77
CA PHE A 304 16.42 18.13 10.76
C PHE A 304 15.80 19.36 11.42
N ILE A 305 14.50 19.58 11.23
CA ILE A 305 13.80 20.74 11.79
C ILE A 305 13.55 20.58 13.29
N LYS A 306 13.41 19.34 13.76
CA LYS A 306 13.20 18.98 15.15
C LYS A 306 14.44 18.27 15.68
N GLU A 307 14.97 18.78 16.79
CA GLU A 307 16.08 18.13 17.51
C GLU A 307 15.62 16.80 18.15
N GLU A 308 14.33 16.69 18.46
CA GLU A 308 13.71 15.49 19.04
C GLU A 308 13.45 14.38 18.01
N GLN A 309 13.37 13.13 18.47
CA GLN A 309 12.97 12.01 17.61
C GLN A 309 11.47 12.07 17.30
N VAL A 310 11.09 11.75 16.07
CA VAL A 310 9.67 11.63 15.69
C VAL A 310 9.20 10.23 16.11
N LEU A 311 8.31 10.18 17.09
CA LEU A 311 7.76 8.95 17.66
C LEU A 311 6.23 8.96 17.55
N ALA A 312 5.59 7.80 17.69
CA ALA A 312 4.12 7.72 17.65
C ALA A 312 3.46 8.59 18.74
N GLU A 313 4.11 8.74 19.90
CA GLU A 313 3.60 9.50 21.05
C GLU A 313 3.61 11.03 20.86
N ASN A 314 4.53 11.58 20.07
CA ASN A 314 4.62 13.03 19.82
C ASN A 314 4.04 13.45 18.45
N MET A 315 3.50 12.48 17.72
CA MET A 315 2.93 12.63 16.38
C MET A 315 1.81 13.66 16.31
N GLU A 316 0.88 13.64 17.28
CA GLU A 316 -0.26 14.55 17.28
C GLU A 316 0.17 16.01 17.47
N GLN A 317 1.09 16.25 18.42
CA GLN A 317 1.67 17.58 18.64
C GLN A 317 2.40 18.06 17.39
N MET A 318 3.20 17.19 16.78
CA MET A 318 3.90 17.47 15.52
C MET A 318 2.92 17.85 14.41
N PHE A 319 1.80 17.13 14.27
CA PHE A 319 0.78 17.39 13.25
C PHE A 319 -0.05 18.67 13.49
N CYS A 320 -0.01 19.19 14.72
CA CYS A 320 -0.53 20.51 15.08
C CYS A 320 0.46 21.64 14.76
N GLU A 321 1.71 21.34 14.40
CA GLU A 321 2.75 22.31 14.05
C GLU A 321 3.14 22.24 12.56
N TYR A 322 3.22 21.02 12.02
CA TYR A 322 3.57 20.71 10.64
C TYR A 322 2.54 19.75 10.06
N ARG A 323 1.80 20.19 9.05
CA ARG A 323 0.72 19.41 8.44
C ARG A 323 1.08 19.03 7.03
N LEU A 324 1.39 17.75 6.81
CA LEU A 324 1.48 17.18 5.47
C LEU A 324 0.08 16.79 4.98
N MET A 325 -0.29 17.25 3.79
CA MET A 325 -1.49 16.81 3.06
C MET A 325 -1.12 16.35 1.66
N PHE A 326 -1.77 15.28 1.19
CA PHE A 326 -1.50 14.65 -0.09
C PHE A 326 -2.64 14.83 -1.10
N SER A 327 -2.29 15.01 -2.38
CA SER A 327 -3.21 14.89 -3.52
C SER A 327 -2.64 13.95 -4.57
N GLY A 328 -3.48 13.05 -5.11
CA GLY A 328 -3.11 12.18 -6.23
C GLY A 328 -3.11 12.89 -7.59
N THR A 329 -3.14 14.24 -7.62
CA THR A 329 -3.05 14.99 -8.89
C THR A 329 -1.73 14.73 -9.59
N LYS A 330 -1.81 14.43 -10.89
CA LYS A 330 -0.66 14.39 -11.81
C LYS A 330 -0.42 15.73 -12.49
N GLU A 331 -1.31 16.70 -12.26
CA GLU A 331 -1.17 18.07 -12.72
C GLU A 331 -0.58 18.94 -11.61
N ASP A 332 -0.12 20.14 -11.96
CA ASP A 332 0.41 21.10 -10.99
C ASP A 332 -0.58 21.38 -9.84
N TRP A 333 -0.08 21.31 -8.60
CA TRP A 333 -0.86 21.51 -7.38
C TRP A 333 -1.60 22.85 -7.29
N ALA A 334 -1.22 23.87 -8.07
CA ALA A 334 -1.98 25.12 -8.16
C ALA A 334 -3.43 24.89 -8.63
N LYS A 335 -3.68 23.83 -9.41
CA LYS A 335 -5.04 23.46 -9.84
C LYS A 335 -5.90 22.94 -8.69
N ASP A 336 -5.27 22.35 -7.67
CA ASP A 336 -5.93 21.85 -6.47
C ASP A 336 -6.12 22.92 -5.39
N MET A 337 -5.73 24.17 -5.65
CA MET A 337 -5.76 25.23 -4.63
C MET A 337 -7.13 25.40 -3.97
N SER A 338 -8.22 25.29 -4.73
CA SER A 338 -9.58 25.36 -4.16
C SER A 338 -9.88 24.21 -3.19
N ASN A 339 -9.32 23.02 -3.42
CA ASN A 339 -9.46 21.89 -2.52
C ASN A 339 -8.52 22.04 -1.33
N ILE A 340 -7.28 22.50 -1.55
CA ILE A 340 -6.31 22.76 -0.48
C ILE A 340 -6.89 23.68 0.58
N VAL A 341 -7.55 24.78 0.20
CA VAL A 341 -8.15 25.73 1.17
C VAL A 341 -9.40 25.17 1.89
N LYS A 342 -10.01 24.09 1.39
CA LYS A 342 -11.16 23.40 2.01
C LYS A 342 -10.75 22.20 2.85
N SER A 343 -9.47 21.83 2.82
CA SER A 343 -8.91 20.74 3.61
C SER A 343 -9.03 21.01 5.12
N ASP A 344 -8.78 19.97 5.91
CA ASP A 344 -8.89 20.07 7.37
C ASP A 344 -7.65 20.71 8.00
N PHE A 345 -7.76 21.99 8.36
CA PHE A 345 -6.75 22.76 9.10
C PHE A 345 -7.04 22.81 10.61
N ARG A 346 -8.11 22.17 11.12
CA ARG A 346 -8.44 22.20 12.55
C ARG A 346 -7.30 21.62 13.39
N GLY A 347 -7.07 22.22 14.55
CA GLY A 347 -5.97 21.93 15.47
C GLY A 347 -4.58 22.40 15.01
N LEU A 348 -4.44 23.01 13.82
CA LEU A 348 -3.15 23.55 13.38
C LEU A 348 -2.87 24.88 14.09
N LYS A 349 -1.82 24.93 14.92
CA LYS A 349 -1.45 26.11 15.70
C LYS A 349 -1.20 27.32 14.78
N LYS A 350 -1.47 28.52 15.27
CA LYS A 350 -1.16 29.77 14.56
C LYS A 350 0.33 29.81 14.19
N GLY A 351 0.65 30.09 12.93
CA GLY A 351 2.02 30.05 12.41
C GLY A 351 2.54 28.64 12.08
N GLY A 352 1.71 27.61 12.24
CA GLY A 352 1.97 26.25 11.77
C GLY A 352 2.26 26.19 10.27
N LYS A 353 2.91 25.13 9.85
CA LYS A 353 3.45 24.97 8.50
C LYS A 353 2.67 23.91 7.76
N VAL A 354 2.29 24.22 6.52
CA VAL A 354 1.50 23.31 5.69
C VAL A 354 2.37 22.84 4.55
N ILE A 355 2.59 21.53 4.51
CA ILE A 355 3.35 20.86 3.48
C ILE A 355 2.36 20.15 2.56
N ILE A 356 2.48 20.36 1.25
CA ILE A 356 1.67 19.67 0.25
C ILE A 356 2.54 18.70 -0.54
N ALA A 357 2.07 17.48 -0.75
CA ALA A 357 2.69 16.53 -1.65
C ALA A 357 1.72 16.11 -2.75
N THR A 358 2.24 15.95 -3.96
CA THR A 358 1.49 15.46 -5.13
C THR A 358 2.30 14.45 -5.93
N ASP A 359 1.67 13.76 -6.88
CA ASP A 359 2.35 12.83 -7.80
C ASP A 359 3.17 13.55 -8.88
N SER A 360 3.19 14.89 -8.88
CA SER A 360 3.89 15.70 -9.87
C SER A 360 4.90 16.66 -9.23
N VAL A 361 5.96 16.98 -9.99
CA VAL A 361 6.89 18.03 -9.61
C VAL A 361 6.20 19.39 -9.84
N PRO A 362 6.16 20.28 -8.84
CA PRO A 362 5.46 21.55 -8.96
C PRO A 362 6.26 22.52 -9.83
N ARG A 363 5.59 23.45 -10.52
CA ARG A 363 6.25 24.59 -11.19
C ARG A 363 6.68 25.66 -10.19
N GLN A 364 5.89 25.85 -9.14
CA GLN A 364 6.18 26.73 -8.03
C GLN A 364 5.97 25.95 -6.75
N SER A 365 7.02 25.84 -5.93
CA SER A 365 7.03 24.97 -4.77
C SER A 365 6.73 25.70 -3.44
N ILE A 366 6.60 27.03 -3.45
CA ILE A 366 6.30 27.82 -2.24
C ILE A 366 5.24 28.88 -2.53
N ILE A 367 4.21 28.94 -1.67
CA ILE A 367 3.21 30.00 -1.63
C ILE A 367 3.30 30.68 -0.24
N PRO A 368 3.86 31.90 -0.16
CA PRO A 368 3.89 32.66 1.08
C PRO A 368 2.50 32.89 1.68
N ALA A 369 2.46 33.07 3.01
CA ALA A 369 1.24 33.50 3.69
C ALA A 369 0.85 34.92 3.25
N GLY A 370 -0.45 35.22 3.23
CA GLY A 370 -0.97 36.56 2.95
C GLY A 370 -1.28 36.84 1.46
N ILE A 371 -1.06 35.89 0.55
CA ILE A 371 -1.32 36.06 -0.90
C ILE A 371 -2.80 35.83 -1.25
N ILE A 372 -3.73 36.18 -0.36
CA ILE A 372 -5.18 35.98 -0.57
C ILE A 372 -5.62 36.66 -1.88
N ASP A 373 -5.04 37.81 -2.21
CA ASP A 373 -5.57 38.73 -3.21
C ASP A 373 -5.45 38.30 -4.69
N ASN A 374 -4.64 37.32 -5.06
CA ASN A 374 -4.49 36.95 -6.49
C ASN A 374 -4.75 35.47 -6.81
N ILE A 375 -4.60 34.56 -5.85
CA ILE A 375 -4.64 33.12 -6.13
C ILE A 375 -6.07 32.55 -6.12
N VAL A 376 -7.01 33.17 -5.40
CA VAL A 376 -8.34 32.57 -5.12
C VAL A 376 -9.52 33.42 -5.62
N ARG A 377 -9.30 34.64 -6.16
CA ARG A 377 -10.37 35.60 -6.50
C ARG A 377 -11.47 35.10 -7.44
N ALA A 378 -11.23 34.08 -8.25
CA ALA A 378 -12.26 33.54 -9.13
C ALA A 378 -13.19 32.51 -8.44
N ARG A 379 -12.80 31.94 -7.30
CA ARG A 379 -13.51 30.82 -6.61
C ARG A 379 -13.20 30.78 -5.11
N GLU A 380 -13.36 31.90 -4.40
CA GLU A 380 -13.22 31.88 -2.93
C GLU A 380 -14.22 30.90 -2.31
N PRO A 381 -13.75 29.96 -1.45
CA PRO A 381 -14.66 29.10 -0.72
C PRO A 381 -15.55 29.94 0.18
N LEU A 382 -16.80 29.51 0.36
CA LEU A 382 -17.60 30.03 1.46
C LEU A 382 -16.93 29.63 2.78
N LYS A 383 -16.99 30.48 3.81
CA LYS A 383 -16.45 30.16 5.14
C LYS A 383 -16.98 28.83 5.68
N SER A 384 -18.23 28.48 5.37
CA SER A 384 -18.86 27.20 5.74
C SER A 384 -18.23 25.96 5.08
N GLN A 385 -17.45 26.14 4.01
CA GLN A 385 -16.72 25.08 3.32
C GLN A 385 -15.29 24.91 3.84
N MET A 386 -14.81 25.85 4.65
CA MET A 386 -13.46 25.79 5.23
C MET A 386 -13.51 25.06 6.57
N GLN A 387 -12.54 24.16 6.78
CA GLN A 387 -12.40 23.41 8.02
C GLN A 387 -11.22 24.00 8.82
N ILE A 388 -11.48 25.09 9.53
CA ILE A 388 -10.50 25.88 10.29
C ILE A 388 -11.01 26.13 11.72
N ASP A 389 -10.09 26.37 12.65
CA ASP A 389 -10.45 26.71 14.03
C ASP A 389 -10.97 28.15 14.17
N GLU A 390 -11.65 28.44 15.27
CA GLU A 390 -12.06 29.80 15.62
C GLU A 390 -10.84 30.74 15.71
N GLY A 391 -10.98 31.95 15.17
CA GLY A 391 -9.89 32.94 15.10
C GLY A 391 -9.04 32.85 13.83
N ILE A 392 -9.24 31.83 13.00
CA ILE A 392 -8.64 31.75 11.66
C ILE A 392 -9.65 32.26 10.64
N ALA A 393 -9.26 33.27 9.86
CA ALA A 393 -10.14 33.84 8.83
C ALA A 393 -10.08 33.04 7.52
N HIS A 394 -8.88 32.68 7.09
CA HIS A 394 -8.61 31.95 5.86
C HIS A 394 -7.27 31.19 5.95
N PRO A 395 -7.15 29.96 5.41
CA PRO A 395 -5.90 29.19 5.46
C PRO A 395 -4.71 29.93 4.83
N LEU A 396 -4.83 30.45 3.61
CA LEU A 396 -3.75 31.19 2.93
C LEU A 396 -3.38 32.52 3.60
N ALA A 397 -4.24 33.06 4.47
CA ALA A 397 -3.91 34.23 5.28
C ALA A 397 -3.00 33.85 6.46
N SER A 398 -3.17 32.64 6.97
CA SER A 398 -2.66 32.23 8.27
C SER A 398 -1.47 31.28 8.17
N TYR A 399 -1.34 30.61 7.03
CA TYR A 399 -0.35 29.56 6.81
C TYR A 399 0.36 29.74 5.48
N GLN A 400 1.68 29.50 5.52
CA GLN A 400 2.50 29.33 4.34
C GLN A 400 2.28 27.91 3.81
N LEU A 401 2.15 27.77 2.50
CA LEU A 401 2.10 26.46 1.83
C LEU A 401 3.45 26.18 1.18
N ILE A 402 3.99 24.99 1.42
CA ILE A 402 5.26 24.54 0.85
C ILE A 402 5.00 23.19 0.20
N HIS A 403 5.32 23.04 -1.08
CA HIS A 403 5.33 21.73 -1.71
C HIS A 403 6.54 20.93 -1.20
N LEU A 404 6.35 19.65 -0.88
CA LEU A 404 7.40 18.78 -0.30
C LEU A 404 8.68 18.73 -1.16
N HIS A 405 8.53 18.84 -2.48
CA HIS A 405 9.68 18.91 -3.40
C HIS A 405 10.61 20.11 -3.14
N ALA A 406 10.12 21.20 -2.53
CA ALA A 406 10.93 22.39 -2.23
C ALA A 406 12.17 22.07 -1.38
N PHE A 407 12.09 21.09 -0.48
CA PHE A 407 13.21 20.68 0.37
C PHE A 407 14.35 20.04 -0.45
N GLN A 408 14.01 19.29 -1.49
CA GLN A 408 15.00 18.74 -2.42
C GLN A 408 15.50 19.84 -3.37
N GLU A 409 14.58 20.52 -4.04
CA GLU A 409 14.89 21.50 -5.08
C GLU A 409 15.66 22.71 -4.55
N HIS A 410 15.13 23.42 -3.57
CA HIS A 410 15.72 24.66 -3.04
C HIS A 410 16.73 24.40 -1.92
N GLY A 411 16.50 23.35 -1.13
CA GLY A 411 17.40 23.01 -0.03
C GLY A 411 18.71 22.39 -0.49
N ILE A 412 18.68 21.59 -1.57
CA ILE A 412 19.85 20.78 -1.98
C ILE A 412 20.20 20.96 -3.46
N ILE A 413 19.30 20.62 -4.38
CA ILE A 413 19.60 20.48 -5.83
C ILE A 413 20.09 21.80 -6.44
N ASN A 414 19.35 22.90 -6.24
CA ASN A 414 19.74 24.23 -6.75
C ASN A 414 21.02 24.78 -6.10
N LYS A 415 21.48 24.14 -5.02
CA LYS A 415 22.68 24.48 -4.27
C LYS A 415 23.71 23.35 -4.31
N ALA A 416 23.64 22.45 -5.29
CA ALA A 416 24.45 21.24 -5.33
C ALA A 416 25.96 21.53 -5.17
N MET A 417 26.45 22.64 -5.73
CA MET A 417 27.84 23.09 -5.55
C MET A 417 28.27 23.25 -4.09
N ASP A 418 27.38 23.73 -3.23
CA ASP A 418 27.66 23.92 -1.80
C ASP A 418 27.82 22.59 -1.03
N TYR A 419 27.46 21.46 -1.63
CA TYR A 419 27.52 20.14 -0.99
C TYR A 419 28.76 19.32 -1.37
N THR A 420 29.59 19.84 -2.27
CA THR A 420 30.70 19.11 -2.90
C THR A 420 31.74 18.60 -1.89
N ASP A 421 32.01 19.37 -0.84
CA ASP A 421 33.11 19.11 0.10
C ASP A 421 32.69 18.32 1.35
N PHE A 422 31.44 17.85 1.43
CA PHE A 422 31.00 17.05 2.56
C PHE A 422 31.47 15.59 2.47
N CYS A 423 31.95 15.09 3.60
CA CYS A 423 32.39 13.72 3.80
C CYS A 423 32.25 13.33 5.27
N ALA A 424 32.68 12.12 5.62
CA ALA A 424 32.61 11.60 7.00
C ALA A 424 33.38 12.44 8.03
N LEU A 425 34.34 13.28 7.60
CA LEU A 425 35.14 14.12 8.49
C LEU A 425 34.45 15.43 8.89
N ASN A 426 33.41 15.85 8.18
CA ASN A 426 32.69 17.11 8.42
C ASN A 426 31.16 16.93 8.40
N GLU A 427 30.69 15.73 8.75
CA GLU A 427 29.27 15.39 8.78
C GLU A 427 28.43 16.32 9.66
N ASP A 428 28.95 16.75 10.82
CA ASP A 428 28.25 17.72 11.68
C ASP A 428 27.96 19.05 10.97
N GLN A 429 28.85 19.48 10.06
CA GLN A 429 28.65 20.69 9.26
C GLN A 429 27.58 20.48 8.18
N LEU A 430 27.49 19.26 7.62
CA LEU A 430 26.41 18.89 6.70
C LEU A 430 25.06 18.96 7.42
N VAL A 431 24.98 18.44 8.64
CA VAL A 431 23.75 18.49 9.45
C VAL A 431 23.32 19.94 9.67
N ILE A 432 24.22 20.79 10.13
CA ILE A 432 23.93 22.23 10.34
C ILE A 432 23.44 22.87 9.03
N LYS A 433 24.11 22.60 7.90
CA LYS A 433 23.69 23.15 6.61
C LYS A 433 22.28 22.69 6.23
N LEU A 434 21.96 21.40 6.36
CA LEU A 434 20.62 20.88 6.05
C LEU A 434 19.55 21.49 6.95
N GLN A 435 19.85 21.65 8.25
CA GLN A 435 18.97 22.32 9.20
C GLN A 435 18.70 23.77 8.80
N ASP A 436 19.74 24.53 8.46
CA ASP A 436 19.61 25.91 8.01
C ASP A 436 18.78 26.01 6.73
N GLU A 437 19.06 25.16 5.74
CA GLU A 437 18.36 25.20 4.46
C GLU A 437 16.88 24.81 4.59
N PHE A 438 16.56 23.80 5.39
CA PHE A 438 15.16 23.39 5.60
C PHE A 438 14.40 24.39 6.47
N ASN A 439 15.01 24.97 7.50
CA ASN A 439 14.37 26.01 8.32
C ASN A 439 14.12 27.30 7.54
N ARG A 440 15.00 27.67 6.60
CA ARG A 440 14.79 28.83 5.73
C ARG A 440 13.53 28.73 4.88
N LEU A 441 13.16 27.51 4.44
CA LEU A 441 11.93 27.31 3.68
C LEU A 441 10.67 27.64 4.51
N PHE A 442 10.74 27.50 5.84
CA PHE A 442 9.66 27.89 6.75
C PHE A 442 9.75 29.32 7.25
N ALA A 443 10.82 30.05 6.95
CA ALA A 443 10.94 31.45 7.35
C ALA A 443 9.89 32.30 6.60
N PRO A 444 9.28 33.31 7.25
CA PRO A 444 8.44 34.27 6.54
C PRO A 444 9.25 34.91 5.41
N ALA A 445 8.69 34.99 4.20
CA ALA A 445 9.30 35.79 3.15
C ALA A 445 9.49 37.21 3.69
N ALA A 446 10.72 37.71 3.69
CA ALA A 446 10.98 39.11 4.04
C ALA A 446 10.15 39.96 3.06
N ASN A 447 9.20 40.73 3.59
CA ASN A 447 8.44 41.69 2.81
C ASN A 447 9.45 42.72 2.27
N ASN A 448 9.81 42.59 0.99
CA ASN A 448 10.47 43.65 0.24
C ASN A 448 9.42 44.58 -0.37
#